data_AF-A0A5C7REP8-F1
#
_entry.id   AF-A0A5C7REP8-F1
#
_cell.length_a   1.000
_cell.length_b   1.000
_cell.length_c   1.000
_cell.angle_alpha   90.00
_cell.angle_beta   90.00
_cell.angle_gamma   90.00
#
_symmetry.space_group_name_H-M   'P 1'
#
loop_
_entity.id
_entity.type
_entity.pdbx_description
1 polymer ?
#
loop_
_entity_poly.entity_id
_entity_poly.type
_entity_poly.pdbx_seq_one_letter_code
_entity_poly.pdbx_strand_id
1 'polypeptide(L)'
;MRTNIILDDTLVKEAIRLTNVRGKPEVVHLALQELVRLRREQQKPRQDFFSNYLQNPIELVDFKPMSREDIYGKLPQYLHRKEKIC
;
A
#
# COMPACT_ATOMS: atom_id res chain seq x y z
N MET A 1 -24.84 -8.05 -12.89
CA MET A 1 -24.29 -8.07 -14.27
C MET A 1 -23.85 -9.49 -14.58
N ARG A 2 -24.20 -10.03 -15.76
CA ARG A 2 -23.73 -11.36 -16.18
C ARG A 2 -22.53 -11.17 -17.09
N THR A 3 -21.39 -11.74 -16.70
CA THR A 3 -20.13 -11.62 -17.44
C THR A 3 -19.60 -13.02 -17.70
N ASN A 4 -19.10 -13.27 -18.91
CA ASN A 4 -18.39 -14.49 -19.21
C ASN A 4 -16.90 -14.28 -18.93
N ILE A 5 -16.32 -15.05 -18.02
CA ILE A 5 -14.92 -14.97 -17.63
C ILE A 5 -14.33 -16.39 -17.58
N ILE A 6 -13.07 -16.52 -18.02
CA ILE A 6 -12.34 -17.77 -17.94
C ILE A 6 -11.71 -17.84 -16.55
N LEU A 7 -11.95 -18.94 -15.84
CA LEU A 7 -11.42 -19.19 -14.50
C LEU A 7 -10.67 -20.51 -14.51
N ASP A 8 -9.64 -20.60 -13.68
CA ASP A 8 -8.96 -21.85 -13.42
C ASP A 8 -9.81 -22.74 -12.51
N ASP A 9 -10.22 -23.90 -13.03
CA ASP A 9 -11.08 -24.84 -12.30
C ASP A 9 -10.41 -25.45 -11.07
N THR A 10 -9.08 -25.57 -11.07
CA THR A 10 -8.34 -26.09 -9.92
C THR A 10 -8.40 -25.10 -8.75
N LEU A 11 -8.11 -23.83 -9.04
CA LEU A 11 -8.19 -22.73 -8.08
C LEU A 11 -9.62 -22.52 -7.56
N VAL A 12 -10.62 -22.60 -8.43
CA VAL A 12 -12.03 -22.45 -8.04
C VAL A 12 -12.47 -23.59 -7.11
N LYS A 13 -12.07 -24.85 -7.39
CA LYS A 13 -12.37 -25.97 -6.50
C LYS A 13 -11.73 -25.80 -5.12
N GLU A 14 -10.49 -25.35 -5.09
CA GLU A 14 -9.80 -25.07 -3.84
C GLU A 14 -10.50 -23.95 -3.06
N ALA A 15 -10.84 -22.85 -3.73
CA ALA A 15 -11.56 -21.73 -3.12
C ALA A 15 -12.91 -22.18 -2.56
N ILE A 16 -13.70 -22.95 -3.33
CA ILE A 16 -14.98 -23.53 -2.87
C ILE A 16 -14.78 -24.36 -1.59
N ARG A 17 -13.73 -25.19 -1.55
CA ARG A 17 -13.42 -26.04 -0.39
C ARG A 17 -13.05 -25.21 0.84
N LEU A 18 -12.30 -24.11 0.65
CA LEU A 18 -11.82 -23.26 1.75
C LEU A 18 -12.90 -22.29 2.26
N THR A 19 -13.75 -21.77 1.38
CA THR A 19 -14.78 -20.78 1.73
C THR A 19 -16.17 -21.39 1.94
N ASN A 20 -16.34 -22.68 1.66
CA ASN A 20 -17.59 -23.44 1.79
C ASN A 20 -18.78 -22.83 1.03
N VAL A 21 -18.52 -22.21 -0.12
CA VAL A 21 -19.54 -21.61 -0.98
C VAL A 21 -20.04 -22.58 -2.04
N ARG A 22 -21.22 -22.31 -2.60
CA ARG A 22 -21.95 -23.28 -3.43
C ARG A 22 -21.49 -23.30 -4.88
N GLY A 23 -20.83 -22.24 -5.37
CA GLY A 23 -20.44 -22.21 -6.78
C GLY A 23 -19.51 -21.08 -7.19
N LYS A 24 -19.05 -21.16 -8.44
CA LYS A 24 -18.11 -20.21 -9.05
C LYS A 24 -18.54 -18.74 -8.92
N PRO A 25 -19.84 -18.37 -9.11
CA PRO A 25 -20.25 -16.98 -8.96
C PRO A 25 -20.05 -16.43 -7.53
N GLU A 26 -20.29 -17.26 -6.52
CA GLU A 26 -20.14 -16.88 -5.11
C GLU A 26 -18.67 -16.72 -4.73
N VAL A 27 -17.79 -17.61 -5.23
CA VAL A 27 -16.33 -17.47 -5.08
C VAL A 27 -15.85 -16.13 -5.64
N VAL A 28 -16.27 -15.81 -6.86
CA VAL A 28 -15.87 -14.55 -7.53
C VAL A 28 -16.39 -13.35 -6.76
N HIS A 29 -17.62 -13.40 -6.26
CA HIS A 29 -18.19 -12.32 -5.46
C HIS A 29 -17.38 -12.07 -4.18
N LEU A 30 -17.09 -13.13 -3.41
CA LEU A 30 -16.27 -13.05 -2.21
C LEU A 30 -14.86 -12.53 -2.50
N ALA A 31 -14.21 -13.04 -3.55
CA ALA A 31 -12.87 -12.60 -3.95
C ALA A 31 -12.84 -11.10 -4.29
N LEU A 32 -13.87 -10.59 -4.97
CA LEU A 32 -13.99 -9.16 -5.28
C LEU A 32 -14.25 -8.32 -4.03
N GLN A 33 -15.09 -8.79 -3.10
CA GLN A 33 -15.33 -8.11 -1.83
C GLN A 33 -14.04 -7.98 -1.02
N GLU A 34 -13.29 -9.08 -0.88
CA GLU A 34 -12.01 -9.07 -0.16
C GLU A 34 -10.96 -8.21 -0.86
N LEU A 35 -10.87 -8.27 -2.20
CA LEU A 35 -9.97 -7.40 -2.95
C LEU A 35 -10.27 -5.92 -2.69
N VAL A 36 -11.54 -5.52 -2.75
CA VAL A 36 -11.94 -4.14 -2.47
C VAL A 36 -11.63 -3.76 -1.03
N ARG A 37 -11.90 -4.64 -0.06
CA ARG A 37 -11.58 -4.42 1.36
C ARG A 37 -10.09 -4.17 1.56
N LEU A 38 -9.24 -5.05 1.03
CA LEU A 38 -7.78 -4.92 1.13
C LEU A 38 -7.26 -3.65 0.47
N ARG A 39 -7.80 -3.25 -0.69
CA ARG A 39 -7.40 -2.01 -1.36
C ARG A 39 -7.84 -0.77 -0.58
N ARG A 40 -9.01 -0.77 0.05
CA ARG A 40 -9.46 0.32 0.93
C ARG A 40 -8.57 0.42 2.16
N GLU A 41 -8.26 -0.71 2.80
CA GLU A 41 -7.37 -0.77 3.96
C GLU A 41 -5.95 -0.29 3.63
N GLN A 42 -5.42 -0.56 2.45
CA GLN A 42 -4.12 0.01 2.03
C GLN A 42 -4.16 1.52 1.79
N GLN A 43 -5.32 2.08 1.39
CA GLN A 43 -5.47 3.51 1.14
C GLN A 43 -5.68 4.32 2.42
N LYS A 44 -6.32 3.71 3.44
CA LYS A 44 -6.57 4.33 4.75
C LYS A 44 -5.31 4.90 5.41
N PRO A 45 -4.19 4.16 5.57
CA PRO A 45 -2.97 4.69 6.16
C PRO A 45 -2.46 5.96 5.48
N ARG A 46 -2.59 6.08 4.16
CA ARG A 46 -2.19 7.31 3.45
C ARG A 46 -3.10 8.47 3.82
N GLN A 47 -4.41 8.30 3.68
CA GLN A 47 -5.37 9.38 3.91
C GLN A 47 -5.44 9.75 5.40
N ASP A 48 -5.46 8.75 6.27
CA ASP A 48 -5.43 8.89 7.72
C ASP A 48 -4.12 9.51 8.20
N PHE A 49 -2.98 9.19 7.57
CA PHE A 49 -1.71 9.86 7.87
C PHE A 49 -1.81 11.37 7.57
N PHE A 50 -2.26 11.76 6.39
CA PHE A 50 -2.39 13.18 6.05
C PHE A 50 -3.40 13.90 6.95
N SER A 51 -4.56 13.32 7.23
CA SER A 51 -5.56 13.94 8.10
C SER A 51 -5.07 14.07 9.54
N ASN A 52 -4.43 13.03 10.10
CA ASN A 52 -3.92 13.07 11.47
C ASN A 52 -2.76 14.04 11.65
N TYR A 53 -1.83 14.14 10.68
CA TYR A 53 -0.71 15.08 10.78
C TYR A 53 -1.14 16.54 10.65
N LEU A 54 -2.17 16.82 9.84
CA LEU A 54 -2.70 18.17 9.71
C LEU A 54 -3.53 18.60 10.92
N GLN A 55 -4.24 17.66 11.56
CA GLN A 55 -5.06 17.95 12.74
C GLN A 55 -4.28 17.94 14.05
N ASN A 56 -3.23 17.12 14.16
CA ASN A 56 -2.35 17.02 15.32
C ASN A 56 -0.91 17.31 14.90
N PRO A 57 -0.55 18.59 14.69
CA PRO A 57 0.81 18.96 14.33
C PRO A 57 1.77 18.52 15.45
N ILE A 58 2.91 17.95 15.06
CA ILE A 58 3.96 17.59 16.01
C ILE A 58 4.61 18.90 16.50
N GLU A 59 4.30 19.31 17.73
CA GLU A 59 4.98 20.43 18.37
C GLU A 59 6.35 19.97 18.88
N LEU A 60 7.38 20.40 18.16
CA LEU A 60 8.77 20.18 18.52
C LEU A 60 9.27 21.44 19.24
N VAL A 61 9.55 21.30 20.55
CA VAL A 61 9.98 22.41 21.42
C VAL A 61 11.19 23.16 20.87
N ASP A 62 12.09 22.44 20.18
CA ASP A 62 13.33 22.97 19.60
C ASP A 62 13.33 22.95 18.07
N PHE A 63 12.17 23.00 17.42
CA PHE A 63 12.14 23.04 15.95
C PHE A 63 12.75 24.33 15.43
N LYS A 64 13.98 24.21 14.94
CA LYS A 64 14.60 25.22 14.11
C LYS A 64 14.36 24.86 12.64
N PRO A 65 13.55 25.62 11.88
CA PRO A 65 13.41 25.39 10.46
C PRO A 65 14.79 25.49 9.82
N MET A 66 15.22 24.41 9.18
CA MET A 66 16.49 24.41 8.43
C MET A 66 16.29 25.21 7.16
N SER A 67 17.23 26.11 6.85
CA SER A 67 17.22 26.78 5.56
C SER A 67 17.50 25.77 4.44
N ARG A 68 17.10 26.10 3.21
CA ARG A 68 17.45 25.31 2.02
C ARG A 68 18.96 25.03 1.99
N GLU A 69 19.76 26.05 2.32
CA GLU A 69 21.21 26.01 2.34
C GLU A 69 21.75 25.09 3.44
N ASP A 70 21.07 24.98 4.59
CA ASP A 70 21.44 24.05 5.67
C ASP A 70 21.17 22.59 5.28
N ILE A 71 20.09 22.34 4.52
CA ILE A 71 19.71 21.01 4.04
C ILE A 71 20.74 20.51 3.02
N TYR A 72 21.08 21.34 2.04
CA TYR A 72 22.03 20.96 1.00
C TYR A 72 23.51 21.10 1.42
N GLY A 73 23.81 21.97 2.39
CA GLY A 73 25.15 22.17 2.93
C GLY A 73 25.59 21.10 3.94
N LYS A 74 24.64 20.37 4.55
CA LYS A 74 24.91 19.27 5.50
C LYS A 74 24.83 17.88 4.88
N LEU A 75 24.58 17.74 3.57
CA LEU A 75 24.57 16.42 2.94
C LEU A 75 25.95 15.77 3.10
N PRO A 76 26.08 14.67 3.85
CA PRO A 76 27.31 13.89 3.81
C PRO A 76 27.51 13.38 2.39
N GLN A 77 28.78 13.35 1.98
CA GLN A 77 29.26 13.20 0.60
C GLN A 77 29.01 11.81 -0.01
N TYR A 78 27.94 11.11 0.39
CA TYR A 78 27.58 9.75 -0.01
C TYR A 78 27.18 9.59 -1.48
N LEU A 79 27.41 10.61 -2.31
CA LEU A 79 27.41 10.50 -3.78
C LEU A 79 28.76 10.05 -4.36
N HIS A 80 29.83 9.90 -3.55
CA HIS A 80 31.16 9.45 -4.02
C HIS A 80 31.43 7.94 -3.85
N ARG A 81 30.46 7.08 -4.16
CA ARG A 81 30.76 5.66 -4.45
C ARG A 81 30.36 5.33 -5.89
N LYS A 82 31.03 5.98 -6.85
CA LYS A 82 31.18 5.45 -8.20
C LYS A 82 32.62 4.92 -8.36
N GLU A 83 32.68 3.62 -8.58
CA GLU A 83 33.66 2.92 -9.43
C GLU A 83 35.16 3.03 -9.05
N LYS A 84 35.60 2.06 -8.26
CA LYS A 84 36.86 1.35 -8.55
C LYS A 84 36.61 -0.15 -8.37
N ILE A 85 36.06 -0.77 -9.41
CA ILE A 85 36.31 -2.17 -9.73
C ILE A 85 37.43 -2.12 -10.77
N CYS A 86 38.65 -2.36 -10.32
CA CYS A 86 39.79 -2.84 -11.09
C CYS A 86 40.53 -3.81 -10.18
#